data_AF-A0A4Q5SB87-F1
#
_entry.id   AF-A0A4Q5SB87-F1
#
_cell.length_a   1.000
_cell.length_b   1.000
_cell.length_c   1.000
_cell.angle_alpha   90.00
_cell.angle_beta   90.00
_cell.angle_gamma   90.00
#
_symmetry.space_group_name_H-M   'P 1'
#
loop_
_entity.id
_entity.type
_entity.pdbx_description
1 polymer ?
#
loop_
_entity_poly.entity_id
_entity_poly.type
_entity_poly.pdbx_seq_one_letter_code
_entity_poly.pdbx_strand_id
1 'polypeptide(L)'
;AEWSADAVYLPMPRPGGDGWISIDRATGEVTSELSSRGWIAYLNDLHKGRNSGTAWKWFIDIFVFACVVFTLTGLVLLWMHSKHRKSTWPLVIAGLVIPALIAIFLIH
;
A
#
# COMPACT_ATOMS: atom_id res chain seq x y z
N ALA A 1 22.54 5.73 -6.83
CA ALA A 1 23.65 6.56 -6.32
C ALA A 1 23.65 7.84 -7.12
N GLU A 2 23.49 8.96 -6.44
CA GLU A 2 23.61 10.29 -7.02
C GLU A 2 25.01 10.82 -6.72
N TRP A 3 25.65 11.42 -7.72
CA TRP A 3 27.03 11.86 -7.63
C TRP A 3 27.08 13.36 -7.90
N SER A 4 27.68 14.11 -7.00
CA SER A 4 28.00 15.53 -7.18
C SER A 4 29.52 15.74 -7.11
N ALA A 5 29.97 16.97 -7.38
CA ALA A 5 31.38 17.33 -7.26
C ALA A 5 31.90 17.11 -5.83
N ASP A 6 31.05 17.40 -4.84
CA ASP A 6 31.42 17.45 -3.43
C ASP A 6 31.07 16.16 -2.67
N ALA A 7 30.05 15.42 -3.09
CA ALA A 7 29.56 14.26 -2.34
C ALA A 7 29.06 13.11 -3.23
N VAL A 8 29.03 11.91 -2.67
CA VAL A 8 28.34 10.73 -3.21
C VAL A 8 27.17 10.40 -2.30
N TYR A 9 25.94 10.49 -2.82
CA TYR A 9 24.71 10.23 -2.09
C TYR A 9 24.08 8.89 -2.49
N LEU A 10 23.77 8.07 -1.49
CA LEU A 10 23.22 6.72 -1.63
C LEU A 10 21.86 6.65 -0.93
N PRO A 11 20.75 6.86 -1.66
CA PRO A 11 19.43 6.64 -1.10
C PRO A 11 19.18 5.14 -0.90
N MET A 12 18.66 4.78 0.26
CA MET A 12 18.29 3.42 0.67
C MET A 12 16.84 3.38 1.16
N PRO A 13 15.88 3.66 0.26
CA PRO A 13 14.47 3.70 0.63
C PRO A 13 14.01 2.30 1.05
N ARG A 14 13.21 2.26 2.12
CA ARG A 14 12.70 1.04 2.73
C ARG A 14 11.22 1.16 3.08
N PRO A 15 10.49 0.06 3.29
CA PRO A 15 9.12 0.14 3.76
C PRO A 15 9.09 0.72 5.18
N GLY A 16 8.13 1.60 5.43
CA GLY A 16 7.90 2.19 6.74
C GLY A 16 8.90 3.25 7.16
N GLY A 17 9.78 3.69 6.25
CA GLY A 17 10.82 4.66 6.59
C GLY A 17 11.61 5.10 5.38
N ASP A 18 12.77 5.67 5.65
CA ASP A 18 13.76 6.02 4.64
C ASP A 18 15.15 5.90 5.25
N GLY A 19 16.16 5.82 4.40
CA GLY A 19 17.55 5.84 4.84
C GLY A 19 18.45 6.36 3.75
N TRP A 20 19.57 6.94 4.12
CA TRP A 20 20.56 7.42 3.17
C TRP A 20 21.96 7.46 3.77
N ILE A 21 22.96 7.42 2.87
CA ILE A 21 24.37 7.64 3.20
C ILE A 21 24.89 8.72 2.26
N SER A 22 25.66 9.68 2.77
CA SER A 22 26.42 10.66 2.00
C SER A 22 27.89 10.57 2.35
N ILE A 23 28.75 10.56 1.33
CA ILE A 23 30.20 10.49 1.48
C ILE A 23 30.80 11.76 0.87
N ASP A 24 31.46 12.57 1.69
CA ASP A 24 32.22 13.73 1.24
C ASP A 24 33.43 13.27 0.42
N ARG A 25 33.61 13.83 -0.77
CA ARG A 25 34.65 13.41 -1.72
C ARG A 25 36.01 14.05 -1.46
N ALA A 26 36.06 15.17 -0.76
CA ALA A 26 37.28 15.89 -0.42
C ALA A 26 37.91 15.33 0.86
N THR A 27 37.10 15.02 1.87
CA THR A 27 37.55 14.57 3.20
C THR A 27 37.39 13.08 3.44
N GLY A 28 36.48 12.43 2.71
CA GLY A 28 36.08 11.04 2.96
C GLY A 28 35.11 10.87 4.13
N GLU A 29 34.59 11.97 4.70
CA GLU A 29 33.62 11.91 5.79
C GLU A 29 32.32 11.23 5.36
N VAL A 30 31.82 10.32 6.20
CA VAL A 30 30.57 9.57 5.93
C VAL A 30 29.49 10.02 6.90
N THR A 31 28.38 10.51 6.36
CA THR A 31 27.16 10.83 7.11
C THR A 31 26.05 9.87 6.70
N SER A 32 25.19 9.50 7.64
CA SER A 32 24.06 8.63 7.35
C SER A 32 22.89 8.92 8.27
N GLU A 33 21.69 8.69 7.75
CA GLU A 33 20.46 8.80 8.51
C GLU A 33 19.57 7.59 8.23
N LEU A 34 18.89 7.13 9.27
CA LEU A 34 17.86 6.11 9.18
C LEU A 34 16.62 6.58 9.93
N SER A 35 15.51 6.71 9.20
CA SER A 35 14.23 7.15 9.75
C SER A 35 13.21 6.01 9.73
N SER A 36 12.43 5.89 10.81
CA SER A 36 11.32 4.95 10.93
C SER A 36 10.05 5.71 11.28
N ARG A 37 9.00 5.46 10.49
CA ARG A 37 7.65 6.03 10.67
C ARG A 37 6.70 5.08 11.40
N GLY A 38 7.25 4.00 11.96
CA GLY A 38 6.51 2.99 12.73
C GLY A 38 5.79 1.95 11.88
N TRP A 39 5.13 1.02 12.58
CA TRP A 39 4.51 -0.17 12.00
C TRP A 39 3.33 0.14 11.09
N ILE A 40 2.55 1.20 11.34
CA ILE A 40 1.45 1.62 10.47
C ILE A 40 1.98 2.05 9.09
N ALA A 41 3.03 2.86 9.05
CA ALA A 41 3.67 3.27 7.80
C ALA A 41 4.31 2.07 7.07
N TYR A 42 4.92 1.15 7.83
CA TYR A 42 5.46 -0.10 7.29
C TYR A 42 4.39 -0.94 6.60
N LEU A 43 3.27 -1.19 7.27
CA LEU A 43 2.16 -1.96 6.72
C LEU A 43 1.52 -1.24 5.53
N ASN A 44 1.38 0.09 5.56
CA ASN A 44 0.90 0.87 4.42
C ASN A 44 1.83 0.75 3.21
N ASP A 45 3.15 0.85 3.42
CA ASP A 45 4.13 0.73 2.33
C ASP A 45 4.12 -0.68 1.74
N LEU A 46 4.01 -1.72 2.57
CA LEU A 46 3.85 -3.10 2.10
C LEU A 46 2.53 -3.28 1.32
N HIS A 47 1.42 -2.74 1.83
CA HIS A 47 0.12 -2.80 1.15
C HIS A 47 0.17 -2.14 -0.24
N LYS A 48 0.95 -1.05 -0.38
CA LYS A 48 1.17 -0.35 -1.65
C LYS A 48 2.31 -0.93 -2.50
N GLY A 49 3.03 -1.96 -2.02
CA GLY A 49 4.22 -2.49 -2.68
C GLY A 49 5.39 -1.49 -2.80
N ARG A 50 5.45 -0.48 -1.93
CA ARG A 50 6.47 0.57 -1.93
C ARG A 50 7.76 0.06 -1.25
N ASN A 51 8.89 0.23 -1.93
CA ASN A 51 10.23 -0.11 -1.43
C ASN A 51 10.40 -1.57 -0.93
N SER A 52 9.51 -2.50 -1.34
CA SER A 52 9.41 -3.86 -0.79
C SER A 52 10.02 -4.94 -1.69
N GLY A 53 10.70 -4.54 -2.78
CA GLY A 53 11.28 -5.46 -3.77
C GLY A 53 10.26 -6.10 -4.72
N THR A 54 10.78 -6.71 -5.79
CA THR A 54 9.96 -7.27 -6.88
C THR A 54 9.16 -8.51 -6.46
N ALA A 55 9.72 -9.36 -5.60
CA ALA A 55 9.03 -10.56 -5.13
C ALA A 55 7.74 -10.24 -4.36
N TRP A 56 7.77 -9.22 -3.50
CA TRP A 56 6.59 -8.77 -2.77
C TRP A 56 5.52 -8.18 -3.68
N LYS A 57 5.91 -7.40 -4.69
CA LYS A 57 4.98 -6.85 -5.70
C LYS A 57 4.22 -7.97 -6.42
N TRP A 58 4.93 -8.99 -6.90
CA TRP A 58 4.27 -10.15 -7.52
C TRP A 58 3.36 -10.91 -6.55
N PHE A 59 3.79 -11.09 -5.30
CA PHE A 59 2.96 -11.73 -4.28
C PHE A 59 1.62 -11.02 -4.09
N ILE A 60 1.63 -9.69 -3.90
CA ILE A 60 0.38 -8.92 -3.72
C ILE A 60 -0.46 -8.88 -4.99
N ASP A 61 0.13 -8.82 -6.18
CA ASP A 61 -0.60 -8.81 -7.45
C ASP A 61 -1.35 -10.13 -7.67
N ILE A 62 -0.67 -11.27 -7.47
CA ILE A 62 -1.28 -12.61 -7.55
C ILE A 62 -2.38 -12.76 -6.49
N PHE A 63 -2.13 -12.29 -5.27
CA PHE A 63 -3.10 -12.36 -4.19
C PHE A 63 -4.36 -11.54 -4.49
N VAL A 64 -4.20 -10.31 -5.00
CA VAL A 64 -5.33 -9.46 -5.42
C VAL A 64 -6.12 -10.12 -6.55
N PHE A 65 -5.46 -10.76 -7.51
CA PHE A 65 -6.14 -11.52 -8.56
C PHE A 65 -7.02 -12.63 -7.97
N ALA A 66 -6.50 -13.41 -7.01
CA ALA A 66 -7.28 -14.43 -6.32
C ALA A 66 -8.47 -13.84 -5.54
N CYS A 67 -8.27 -12.72 -4.84
CA CYS A 67 -9.35 -12.00 -4.16
C CYS A 67 -10.43 -11.51 -5.11
N VAL A 68 -10.06 -11.01 -6.30
CA VAL A 68 -11.02 -10.58 -7.33
C VAL A 68 -11.85 -11.77 -7.80
N VAL A 69 -11.22 -12.90 -8.14
CA VAL A 69 -11.94 -14.12 -8.55
C VAL A 69 -12.91 -14.58 -7.46
N PHE A 70 -12.45 -14.62 -6.20
CA PHE A 70 -13.28 -15.03 -5.06
C PHE A 70 -14.46 -14.08 -4.81
N THR A 71 -14.23 -12.77 -4.85
CA THR A 71 -15.29 -11.78 -4.60
C THR A 71 -16.30 -11.70 -5.74
N LEU A 72 -15.87 -11.82 -6.99
CA LEU A 72 -16.77 -11.88 -8.15
C LEU A 72 -17.65 -13.13 -8.12
N THR A 73 -17.07 -14.29 -7.83
CA THR A 73 -17.85 -15.53 -7.68
C THR A 73 -18.84 -15.43 -6.51
N GLY A 74 -18.41 -14.88 -5.36
CA GLY A 74 -19.31 -14.60 -4.24
C GLY A 74 -20.46 -13.65 -4.60
N LEU A 75 -20.18 -12.60 -5.40
CA LEU A 75 -21.20 -11.66 -5.87
C LEU A 75 -22.21 -12.34 -6.81
N VAL A 76 -21.76 -13.21 -7.72
CA VAL A 76 -22.65 -14.02 -8.57
C VAL A 76 -23.55 -14.91 -7.73
N LEU A 77 -23.02 -15.56 -6.69
CA LEU A 77 -23.82 -16.39 -5.80
C LEU A 77 -24.88 -15.57 -5.04
N LEU A 78 -24.53 -14.37 -4.57
CA LEU A 78 -25.50 -13.45 -3.96
C LEU A 78 -26.60 -13.06 -4.93
N TRP A 79 -26.25 -12.76 -6.18
CA TRP A 79 -27.21 -12.42 -7.22
C TRP A 79 -28.18 -13.58 -7.47
N MET A 80 -27.68 -14.80 -7.66
CA MET A 80 -28.51 -15.99 -7.89
C MET A 80 -29.48 -16.26 -6.73
N HIS A 81 -29.04 -16.09 -5.48
CA HIS A 81 -29.86 -16.37 -4.30
C HIS A 81 -30.70 -15.17 -3.84
N SER A 82 -30.55 -14.00 -4.47
CA SER A 82 -31.24 -12.76 -4.07
C SER A 82 -32.76 -12.87 -4.18
N LYS A 83 -33.28 -13.68 -5.11
CA LYS A 83 -34.73 -13.86 -5.32
C LYS A 83 -35.47 -14.35 -4.07
N HIS A 84 -34.81 -15.18 -3.25
CA HIS A 84 -35.37 -15.71 -2.00
C HIS A 84 -34.91 -14.94 -0.75
N ARG A 85 -33.96 -14.01 -0.90
CA ARG A 85 -33.39 -13.21 0.19
C ARG A 85 -33.49 -11.73 -0.15
N LYS A 86 -34.63 -11.13 0.18
CA LYS A 86 -34.92 -9.71 -0.08
C LYS A 86 -33.89 -8.75 0.56
N SER A 87 -33.18 -9.17 1.61
CA SER A 87 -32.15 -8.36 2.27
C SER A 87 -30.81 -8.30 1.54
N THR A 88 -30.56 -9.16 0.54
CA THR A 88 -29.27 -9.23 -0.16
C THR A 88 -28.87 -7.87 -0.74
N TRP A 89 -29.71 -7.27 -1.59
CA TRP A 89 -29.39 -6.02 -2.26
C TRP A 89 -29.35 -4.80 -1.33
N PRO A 90 -30.30 -4.62 -0.39
CA PRO A 90 -30.22 -3.54 0.59
C PRO A 90 -28.91 -3.55 1.39
N LEU A 91 -28.43 -4.71 1.83
CA LEU A 91 -27.19 -4.82 2.60
C LEU A 91 -25.95 -4.56 1.74
N VAL A 92 -25.91 -5.08 0.51
CA VAL A 92 -24.80 -4.82 -0.43
C VAL A 92 -24.70 -3.32 -0.73
N ILE A 93 -25.83 -2.66 -1.01
CA ILE A 93 -25.87 -1.21 -1.28
C ILE A 93 -25.46 -0.42 -0.03
N ALA A 94 -25.99 -0.76 1.15
CA ALA A 94 -25.63 -0.09 2.39
C ALA A 94 -24.12 -0.19 2.69
N GLY A 95 -23.49 -1.33 2.40
CA GLY A 95 -22.05 -1.52 2.52
C GLY A 95 -21.20 -0.58 1.65
N LEU A 96 -21.75 -0.04 0.57
CA LEU A 96 -21.09 0.96 -0.28
C LEU A 96 -21.49 2.40 0.09
N VAL A 97 -22.79 2.62 0.34
CA VAL A 97 -23.35 3.95 0.61
C VAL A 97 -22.88 4.48 1.96
N ILE A 98 -22.87 3.68 3.02
CA ILE A 98 -22.50 4.15 4.36
C ILE A 98 -21.05 4.67 4.39
N PRO A 99 -20.02 3.93 3.91
CA PRO A 99 -18.65 4.46 3.83
C PRO A 99 -18.52 5.68 2.94
N ALA A 100 -19.24 5.74 1.81
CA ALA A 100 -19.21 6.90 0.91
C ALA A 100 -19.77 8.16 1.59
N LEU A 101 -20.88 8.04 2.33
CA LEU A 101 -21.44 9.16 3.10
C LEU A 101 -20.48 9.60 4.21
N ILE A 102 -19.87 8.67 4.94
CA ILE A 102 -18.84 8.98 5.95
C ILE A 102 -17.71 9.78 5.31
N ALA A 103 -17.21 9.34 4.15
CA ALA A 103 -16.13 10.03 3.45
C ALA A 103 -16.53 11.45 3.02
N ILE A 104 -17.72 11.62 2.40
CA ILE A 104 -18.19 12.91 1.90
C ILE A 104 -18.44 13.92 3.04
N PHE A 105 -19.03 13.49 4.15
CA PHE A 105 -19.48 14.40 5.20
C PHE A 105 -18.50 14.59 6.35
N LEU A 106 -17.53 13.68 6.57
CA LEU A 106 -16.64 13.73 7.74
C LEU A 106 -15.16 13.87 7.38
N ILE A 107 -14.76 13.63 6.13
CA ILE A 107 -13.39 13.87 5.66
C ILE A 107 -13.40 15.22 4.95
N HIS A 108 -12.72 16.22 5.52
CA HIS A 108 -12.59 17.58 4.99
C HIS A 108 -11.11 17.96 4.92
#